data_AF-A0A7Y2ED79-F1
#
_entry.id   AF-A0A7Y2ED79-F1
#
_cell.length_a   1.000
_cell.length_b   1.000
_cell.length_c   1.000
_cell.angle_alpha   90.00
_cell.angle_beta   90.00
_cell.angle_gamma   90.00
#
_symmetry.space_group_name_H-M   'P 1'
#
loop_
_entity.id
_entity.type
_entity.pdbx_description
1 polymer ?
#
loop_
_entity_poly.entity_id
_entity_poly.type
_entity_poly.pdbx_seq_one_letter_code
_entity_poly.pdbx_strand_id
1 'polypeptide(L)'
;GTEPIDLGSISGIQTIGLSLDFSPPVQTIEPTQVSVKVEVGPIEELNLGMVPVVLERLKKNRWATVIPDSAMVLVAGPAELLSRLESTPLTLTIDLEGLPEGFFMLPSELGLPFENIKVTAVVPSEFEVEIGAEPR
;
A
#
# COMPACT_ATOMS: atom_id res chain seq x y z
N GLY A 1 1.02 35.12 36.10
CA GLY A 1 1.91 35.29 34.94
C GLY A 1 2.46 33.94 34.58
N THR A 2 2.53 33.63 33.29
CA THR A 2 3.11 32.37 32.78
C THR A 2 4.43 32.68 32.11
N GLU A 3 5.50 31.96 32.46
CA GLU A 3 6.79 32.06 31.79
C GLU A 3 6.85 31.17 30.53
N PRO A 4 7.52 31.62 29.45
CA PRO A 4 7.62 30.85 28.22
C PRO A 4 8.74 29.80 28.31
N ILE A 5 8.45 28.59 27.84
CA ILE A 5 9.41 27.49 27.72
C ILE A 5 10.23 27.68 26.43
N ASP A 6 11.55 27.63 26.56
CA ASP A 6 12.52 27.72 25.47
C ASP A 6 12.88 26.31 24.98
N LEU A 7 12.66 26.01 23.70
CA LEU A 7 12.77 24.66 23.10
C LEU A 7 14.01 24.49 22.19
N GLY A 8 15.05 25.30 22.39
CA GLY A 8 16.22 25.35 21.51
C GLY A 8 17.15 24.12 21.50
N SER A 9 16.92 23.06 22.29
CA SER A 9 17.85 21.92 22.36
C SER A 9 17.22 20.61 22.85
N ILE A 10 16.23 20.06 22.14
CA ILE A 10 15.76 18.69 22.42
C ILE A 10 15.91 17.82 21.17
N SER A 11 16.90 16.93 21.21
CA SER A 11 17.02 15.77 20.33
C SER A 11 16.38 14.58 21.05
N GLY A 12 15.34 13.97 20.47
CA GLY A 12 14.73 12.71 20.95
C GLY A 12 13.35 12.85 21.61
N ILE A 13 12.58 11.75 21.56
CA ILE A 13 11.21 11.63 22.07
C ILE A 13 11.19 11.78 23.60
N GLN A 14 10.40 12.71 24.13
CA GLN A 14 10.19 12.89 25.57
C GLN A 14 8.71 12.70 25.92
N THR A 15 8.41 11.82 26.87
CA THR A 15 7.08 11.62 27.44
C THR A 15 6.88 12.64 28.57
N ILE A 16 6.02 13.62 28.36
CA ILE A 16 5.67 14.63 29.38
C ILE A 16 4.49 14.09 30.20
N GLY A 17 4.73 13.75 31.47
CA GLY A 17 3.67 13.43 32.43
C GLY A 17 3.05 14.70 33.01
N LEU A 18 1.83 15.04 32.58
CA LEU A 18 1.07 16.16 33.15
C LEU A 18 0.34 15.68 34.42
N SER A 19 0.66 16.23 35.60
CA SER A 19 -0.06 15.92 36.84
C SER A 19 -1.20 16.92 37.04
N LEU A 20 -2.45 16.43 36.99
CA LEU A 20 -3.65 17.21 37.29
C LEU A 20 -4.13 16.86 38.70
N ASP A 21 -4.22 17.88 39.57
CA ASP A 21 -4.67 17.74 40.95
C ASP A 21 -6.21 17.71 41.00
N PHE A 22 -6.81 16.56 41.32
CA PHE A 22 -8.25 16.40 41.49
C PHE A 22 -8.57 15.67 42.80
N SER A 23 -9.38 16.30 43.65
CA SER A 23 -9.97 15.73 44.87
C SER A 23 -11.50 15.48 44.70
N PRO A 24 -12.12 14.52 45.44
CA PRO A 24 -13.05 13.48 44.91
C PRO A 24 -14.58 13.77 45.10
N PRO A 25 -15.56 12.85 44.74
CA PRO A 25 -15.46 11.39 44.57
C PRO A 25 -15.85 10.78 43.19
N VAL A 26 -14.85 10.10 42.63
CA VAL A 26 -14.79 8.82 41.89
C VAL A 26 -16.07 8.26 41.22
N GLN A 27 -16.00 8.12 39.89
CA GLN A 27 -16.18 6.83 39.20
C GLN A 27 -15.18 6.79 38.03
N THR A 28 -14.00 6.22 38.29
CA THR A 28 -12.98 5.98 37.27
C THR A 28 -13.36 4.70 36.53
N ILE A 29 -13.93 4.84 35.33
CA ILE A 29 -14.07 3.71 34.42
C ILE A 29 -12.77 3.64 33.61
N GLU A 30 -11.95 2.64 33.92
CA GLU A 30 -10.79 2.26 33.11
C GLU A 30 -11.24 1.53 31.83
N PRO A 31 -10.41 1.56 30.76
CA PRO A 31 -9.11 2.21 30.66
C PRO A 31 -9.15 3.55 29.89
N THR A 32 -8.56 4.60 30.47
CA THR A 32 -8.38 5.93 29.83
C THR A 32 -7.02 6.07 29.13
N GLN A 33 -6.23 4.99 29.01
CA GLN A 33 -4.97 5.02 28.27
C GLN A 33 -4.86 3.84 27.31
N VAL A 34 -4.92 4.15 26.03
CA VAL A 34 -4.48 3.26 24.96
C VAL A 34 -2.98 3.51 24.78
N SER A 35 -2.15 2.56 25.20
CA SER A 35 -0.73 2.58 24.87
C SER A 35 -0.54 2.15 23.42
N VAL A 36 -0.47 3.11 22.51
CA VAL A 36 -0.04 2.84 21.13
C VAL A 36 1.48 2.78 21.12
N LYS A 37 2.04 1.57 21.00
CA LYS A 37 3.47 1.39 20.77
C LYS A 37 3.73 1.64 19.28
N VAL A 38 4.13 2.87 18.95
CA VAL A 38 4.58 3.20 17.58
C VAL A 38 6.07 2.87 17.50
N GLU A 39 6.40 1.65 17.06
CA GLU A 39 7.75 1.31 16.66
C GLU A 39 7.94 1.81 15.22
N VAL A 40 8.70 2.90 15.05
CA VAL A 40 9.12 3.37 13.72
C VAL A 40 10.37 2.59 13.34
N GLY A 41 10.16 1.40 12.76
CA GLY A 41 11.23 0.65 12.11
C GLY A 41 11.69 1.35 10.82
N PRO A 42 12.90 1.02 10.30
CA PRO A 42 13.34 1.55 9.02
C PRO A 42 12.37 1.14 7.89
N ILE A 43 12.16 2.05 6.93
CA ILE A 43 11.48 1.72 5.67
C ILE A 43 12.52 1.06 4.77
N GLU A 44 12.23 -0.16 4.34
CA GLU A 44 13.07 -0.91 3.41
C GLU A 44 12.39 -1.01 2.04
N GLU A 45 13.17 -1.41 1.03
CA GLU A 45 12.68 -1.67 -0.32
C GLU A 45 12.80 -3.16 -0.63
N LEU A 46 11.75 -3.73 -1.22
CA LEU A 46 11.67 -5.14 -1.63
C LEU A 46 11.37 -5.22 -3.13
N ASN A 47 12.16 -6.03 -3.84
CA ASN A 47 11.86 -6.42 -5.20
C ASN A 47 11.01 -7.70 -5.18
N LEU A 48 9.76 -7.61 -5.63
CA LEU A 48 8.83 -8.73 -5.68
C LEU A 48 9.08 -9.66 -6.89
N GLY A 49 10.08 -9.34 -7.72
CA GLY A 49 10.38 -10.07 -8.94
C GLY A 49 9.33 -9.84 -10.02
N MET A 50 9.18 -10.82 -10.92
CA MET A 50 8.21 -10.79 -12.00
C MET A 50 6.82 -11.17 -11.47
N VAL A 51 5.93 -10.19 -11.40
CA VAL A 51 4.53 -10.36 -11.02
C VAL A 51 3.69 -10.54 -12.28
N PRO A 52 2.85 -11.59 -12.37
CA PRO A 52 2.01 -11.83 -13.56
C PRO A 52 0.88 -10.81 -13.68
N VAL A 53 0.51 -10.51 -14.92
CA VAL A 53 -0.59 -9.60 -15.28
C VAL A 53 -1.86 -10.39 -15.59
N VAL A 54 -2.98 -9.92 -15.05
CA VAL A 54 -4.31 -10.48 -15.26
C VAL A 54 -5.22 -9.41 -15.86
N LEU A 55 -5.94 -9.81 -16.92
CA LEU A 55 -6.93 -8.95 -17.57
C LEU A 55 -8.30 -9.13 -16.91
N GLU A 56 -8.91 -8.04 -16.46
CA GLU A 56 -10.19 -8.06 -15.77
C GLU A 56 -11.29 -7.35 -16.56
N ARG A 57 -12.55 -7.65 -16.21
CA ARG A 57 -13.76 -7.01 -16.76
C ARG A 57 -13.86 -7.01 -18.31
N LEU A 58 -13.26 -7.99 -18.97
CA LEU A 58 -13.45 -8.23 -20.41
C LEU A 58 -14.92 -8.57 -20.71
N LYS A 59 -15.48 -7.89 -21.71
CA LYS A 59 -16.84 -8.15 -22.19
C LYS A 59 -16.96 -9.57 -22.76
N LYS A 60 -18.09 -10.24 -22.50
CA LYS A 60 -18.40 -11.57 -23.08
C LYS A 60 -18.25 -11.60 -24.61
N ASN A 61 -17.90 -12.77 -25.15
CA ASN A 61 -17.70 -13.03 -26.57
C ASN A 61 -16.52 -12.26 -27.19
N ARG A 62 -15.48 -11.99 -26.38
CA ARG A 62 -14.24 -11.35 -26.80
C ARG A 62 -13.05 -12.08 -26.20
N TRP A 63 -11.93 -12.00 -26.89
CA TRP A 63 -10.64 -12.41 -26.37
C TRP A 63 -9.77 -11.17 -26.16
N ALA A 64 -8.79 -11.29 -25.27
CA ALA A 64 -7.76 -10.30 -25.10
C ALA A 64 -6.41 -10.95 -24.83
N THR A 65 -5.34 -10.32 -25.29
CA THR A 65 -3.94 -10.71 -25.01
C THR A 65 -3.21 -9.52 -24.42
N VAL A 66 -2.15 -9.79 -23.66
CA VAL A 66 -1.32 -8.77 -23.03
C VAL A 66 0.16 -9.09 -23.21
N ILE A 67 0.95 -8.08 -23.55
CA ILE A 67 2.40 -8.19 -23.73
C ILE A 67 3.09 -6.98 -23.07
N PRO A 68 4.09 -7.20 -22.19
CA PRO A 68 4.46 -8.48 -21.59
C PRO A 68 3.37 -9.05 -20.66
N ASP A 69 3.43 -10.34 -20.34
CA ASP A 69 2.46 -11.00 -19.43
C ASP A 69 2.82 -10.84 -17.94
N SER A 70 3.90 -10.11 -17.65
CA SER A 70 4.44 -9.92 -16.31
C SER A 70 5.29 -8.65 -16.26
N ALA A 71 5.44 -8.08 -15.06
CA ALA A 71 6.32 -6.93 -14.82
C ALA A 71 7.07 -7.05 -13.50
N MET A 72 8.22 -6.39 -13.44
CA MET A 72 8.98 -6.25 -12.21
C MET A 72 8.32 -5.21 -11.30
N VAL A 73 8.13 -5.54 -10.02
CA VAL A 73 7.53 -4.64 -9.03
C VAL A 73 8.50 -4.38 -7.89
N LEU A 74 8.68 -3.09 -7.57
CA LEU A 74 9.38 -2.63 -6.37
C LEU A 74 8.38 -2.01 -5.40
N VAL A 75 8.53 -2.33 -4.12
CA VAL A 75 7.70 -1.81 -3.04
C VAL A 75 8.55 -1.36 -1.86
N ALA A 76 8.05 -0.41 -1.07
CA ALA A 76 8.70 0.05 0.15
C ALA A 76 7.73 0.03 1.34
N GLY A 77 8.24 -0.36 2.52
CA GLY A 77 7.45 -0.44 3.74
C GLY A 77 8.22 -0.97 4.95
N PRO A 78 7.54 -1.20 6.09
CA PRO A 78 8.12 -1.83 7.27
C PRO A 78 8.61 -3.26 6.97
N ALA A 79 9.79 -3.62 7.46
CA ALA A 79 10.41 -4.92 7.21
C ALA A 79 9.49 -6.11 7.53
N GLU A 80 8.76 -6.06 8.65
CA GLU A 80 7.84 -7.11 9.07
C GLU A 80 6.66 -7.29 8.08
N LEU A 81 6.23 -6.22 7.42
CA LEU A 81 5.17 -6.27 6.40
C LEU A 81 5.72 -6.75 5.06
N LEU A 82 6.93 -6.31 4.68
CA LEU A 82 7.61 -6.75 3.46
C LEU A 82 7.87 -8.26 3.48
N SER A 83 8.36 -8.83 4.59
CA SER A 83 8.56 -10.28 4.72
C SER A 83 7.28 -11.09 4.58
N ARG A 84 6.13 -10.53 5.02
CA ARG A 84 4.82 -11.17 4.81
C ARG A 84 4.40 -11.10 3.36
N LEU A 85 4.63 -9.97 2.71
CA LEU A 85 4.29 -9.73 1.32
C LEU A 85 5.06 -10.66 0.36
N GLU A 86 6.33 -10.95 0.64
CA GLU A 86 7.17 -11.86 -0.16
C GLU A 86 6.55 -13.27 -0.30
N SER A 87 5.84 -13.73 0.73
CA SER A 87 5.13 -15.02 0.72
C SER A 87 3.69 -14.95 0.18
N THR A 88 3.22 -13.77 -0.21
CA THR A 88 1.85 -13.55 -0.68
C THR A 88 1.81 -13.62 -2.21
N PRO A 89 0.91 -14.43 -2.80
CA PRO A 89 0.72 -14.41 -4.25
C PRO A 89 0.10 -13.07 -4.65
N LEU A 90 0.78 -12.36 -5.54
CA LEU A 90 0.35 -11.07 -6.06
C LEU A 90 0.12 -11.16 -7.57
N THR A 91 -0.79 -10.32 -8.06
CA THR A 91 -1.12 -10.19 -9.48
C THR A 91 -1.28 -8.72 -9.80
N LEU A 92 -0.75 -8.30 -10.94
CA LEU A 92 -1.05 -7.02 -11.54
C LEU A 92 -2.36 -7.15 -12.31
N THR A 93 -3.24 -6.15 -12.21
CA THR A 93 -4.53 -6.15 -12.90
C THR A 93 -4.58 -5.04 -13.95
N ILE A 94 -5.18 -5.34 -15.10
CA ILE A 94 -5.52 -4.35 -16.12
C ILE A 94 -7.02 -4.42 -16.37
N ASP A 95 -7.71 -3.30 -16.16
CA ASP A 95 -9.14 -3.17 -16.39
C ASP A 95 -9.47 -2.94 -17.87
N LEU A 96 -10.30 -3.82 -18.44
CA LEU A 96 -10.76 -3.72 -19.83
C LEU A 96 -12.22 -3.26 -19.96
N GLU A 97 -12.83 -2.79 -18.87
CA GLU A 97 -14.23 -2.37 -18.89
C GLU A 97 -14.48 -1.27 -19.92
N GLY A 98 -15.49 -1.49 -20.76
CA GLY A 98 -15.94 -0.51 -21.76
C GLY A 98 -15.02 -0.35 -22.98
N LEU A 99 -13.87 -1.01 -23.04
CA LEU A 99 -12.96 -0.90 -24.18
C LEU A 99 -13.53 -1.61 -25.42
N PRO A 100 -13.44 -1.02 -26.62
CA PRO A 100 -13.79 -1.69 -27.88
C PRO A 100 -12.69 -2.66 -28.32
N GLU A 101 -12.90 -3.32 -29.45
CA GLU A 101 -11.84 -4.09 -30.12
C GLU A 101 -10.75 -3.14 -30.63
N GLY A 102 -9.48 -3.57 -30.56
CA GLY A 102 -8.33 -2.76 -30.94
C GLY A 102 -7.08 -3.03 -30.10
N PHE A 103 -6.07 -2.18 -30.28
CA PHE A 103 -4.80 -2.21 -29.55
C PHE A 103 -4.71 -1.02 -28.60
N PHE A 104 -4.27 -1.27 -27.37
CA PHE A 104 -4.22 -0.28 -26.29
C PHE A 104 -2.88 -0.36 -25.55
N MET A 105 -2.37 0.78 -25.12
CA MET A 105 -1.33 0.87 -24.09
C MET A 105 -2.02 1.18 -22.77
N LEU A 106 -2.06 0.21 -21.86
CA LEU A 106 -2.79 0.32 -20.60
C LEU A 106 -1.85 0.19 -19.39
N PRO A 107 -2.05 0.99 -18.34
CA PRO A 107 -1.33 0.81 -17.09
C PRO A 107 -1.86 -0.40 -16.33
N SER A 108 -1.02 -1.00 -15.49
CA SER A 108 -1.44 -2.02 -14.52
C SER A 108 -1.56 -1.46 -13.12
N GLU A 109 -2.46 -2.04 -12.33
CA GLU A 109 -2.59 -1.76 -10.91
C GLU A 109 -2.14 -2.97 -10.08
N LEU A 110 -1.57 -2.71 -8.90
CA LEU A 110 -1.24 -3.75 -7.93
C LEU A 110 -2.13 -3.61 -6.70
N GLY A 111 -2.97 -4.62 -6.47
CA GLY A 111 -3.70 -4.73 -5.21
C GLY A 111 -2.77 -5.15 -4.07
N LEU A 112 -2.42 -4.23 -3.18
CA LEU A 112 -1.64 -4.54 -1.98
C LEU A 112 -2.58 -4.86 -0.80
N PRO A 113 -2.31 -5.93 -0.02
CA PRO A 113 -3.14 -6.30 1.13
C PRO A 113 -2.85 -5.45 2.39
N PHE A 114 -1.85 -4.56 2.34
CA PHE A 114 -1.40 -3.76 3.46
C PHE A 114 -1.32 -2.28 3.08
N GLU A 115 -1.99 -1.40 3.84
CA GLU A 115 -2.02 0.05 3.57
C GLU A 115 -0.65 0.76 3.79
N ASN A 116 0.23 0.14 4.60
CA ASN A 116 1.54 0.71 4.96
C ASN A 116 2.68 0.30 4.01
N ILE A 117 2.35 -0.38 2.90
CA ILE A 117 3.32 -0.68 1.83
C ILE A 117 2.96 0.17 0.62
N LYS A 118 3.98 0.77 0.00
CA LYS A 118 3.82 1.60 -1.20
C LYS A 118 4.53 0.95 -2.38
N VAL A 119 3.90 0.95 -3.54
CA VAL A 119 4.58 0.61 -4.80
C VAL A 119 5.50 1.76 -5.17
N THR A 120 6.79 1.47 -5.34
CA THR A 120 7.81 2.45 -5.73
C THR A 120 8.06 2.43 -7.23
N ALA A 121 7.97 1.25 -7.87
CA ALA A 121 8.08 1.11 -9.31
C ALA A 121 7.34 -0.12 -9.84
N VAL A 122 6.86 -0.03 -11.08
CA VAL A 122 6.39 -1.15 -11.91
C VAL A 122 7.06 -1.02 -13.27
N VAL A 123 7.72 -2.08 -13.73
CA VAL A 123 8.52 -2.05 -14.96
C VAL A 123 8.21 -3.27 -15.85
N PRO A 124 7.62 -3.07 -17.05
CA PRO A 124 7.13 -1.80 -17.59
C PRO A 124 5.91 -1.29 -16.81
N SER A 125 5.66 0.02 -16.88
CA SER A 125 4.47 0.64 -16.25
C SER A 125 3.22 0.58 -17.15
N GLU A 126 3.39 0.29 -18.43
CA GLU A 126 2.32 0.15 -19.42
C GLU A 126 2.51 -1.14 -20.23
N PHE A 127 1.40 -1.69 -20.69
CA PHE A 127 1.33 -2.96 -21.39
C PHE A 127 0.54 -2.82 -22.68
N GLU A 128 0.98 -3.52 -23.71
CA GLU A 128 0.24 -3.64 -24.96
C GLU A 128 -0.87 -4.67 -24.76
N VAL A 129 -2.12 -4.24 -24.96
CA VAL A 129 -3.30 -5.09 -24.87
C VAL A 129 -4.02 -5.08 -26.20
N GLU A 130 -4.25 -6.27 -26.76
CA GLU A 130 -5.08 -6.46 -27.95
C GLU A 130 -6.43 -7.05 -27.52
N ILE A 131 -7.53 -6.50 -28.03
CA ILE A 131 -8.89 -6.97 -27.79
C ILE A 131 -9.53 -7.31 -29.13
N GLY A 132 -10.03 -8.54 -29.28
CA GLY A 132 -10.70 -9.00 -30.50
C GLY A 132 -12.02 -9.72 -30.22
N ALA A 133 -12.82 -9.91 -31.27
CA ALA A 133 -14.03 -10.73 -31.21
C ALA A 133 -13.68 -12.22 -31.12
N GLU A 134 -14.38 -12.99 -30.27
CA GLU A 134 -14.19 -14.45 -30.24
C GLU A 134 -14.50 -15.09 -31.61
N PRO A 135 -13.70 -16.08 -32.04
CA PRO A 135 -14.00 -16.87 -33.23
C PRO A 135 -15.38 -17.54 -33.07
N ARG A 136 -16.20 -17.50 -34.13
CA ARG A 136 -17.49 -18.22 -34.19
C ARG A 136 -17.32 -19.71 -34.43
#